data_AF-A0A7W4GJ10-F1
#
_entry.id   AF-A0A7W4GJ10-F1
#
_cell.length_a   1.000
_cell.length_b   1.000
_cell.length_c   1.000
_cell.angle_alpha   90.00
_cell.angle_beta   90.00
_cell.angle_gamma   90.00
#
_symmetry.space_group_name_H-M   'P 1'
#
loop_
_entity.id
_entity.type
_entity.pdbx_description
1 polymer ?
#
loop_
_entity_poly.entity_id
_entity_poly.type
_entity_poly.pdbx_seq_one_letter_code
_entity_poly.pdbx_strand_id
1 'polypeptide(L)' 'MNNINLAALAKSEKSARKRMRYLALLHFTEGHSRTAIANMLKVSRTSVNTW' A
#
# COMPACT_ATOMS: atom_id res chain seq x y z
N MET A 1 8.10 -16.13 10.74
CA MET A 1 7.54 -14.82 10.34
C MET A 1 6.20 -15.08 9.67
N ASN A 2 5.10 -14.58 10.24
CA ASN A 2 3.79 -14.74 9.61
C ASN A 2 3.79 -14.02 8.27
N ASN A 3 3.80 -14.79 7.19
CA ASN A 3 3.84 -14.28 5.82
C ASN A 3 2.45 -13.76 5.47
N ILE A 4 2.08 -12.60 6.01
CA ILE A 4 0.79 -11.97 5.75
C ILE A 4 0.75 -11.63 4.26
N ASN A 5 -0.13 -12.30 3.52
CA ASN A 5 -0.32 -12.03 2.10
C ASN A 5 -1.09 -10.71 1.94
N LEU A 6 -0.35 -9.59 1.91
CA LEU A 6 -0.90 -8.24 1.76
C LEU A 6 -1.71 -8.09 0.46
N ALA A 7 -1.33 -8.79 -0.60
CA ALA A 7 -2.07 -8.79 -1.86
C ALA A 7 -3.46 -9.45 -1.69
N ALA A 8 -3.54 -10.56 -0.96
CA ALA A 8 -4.81 -11.20 -0.64
C ALA A 8 -5.71 -10.30 0.23
N LEU A 9 -5.13 -9.63 1.24
CA LEU A 9 -5.86 -8.69 2.09
C LEU A 9 -6.39 -7.49 1.30
N ALA A 10 -5.56 -6.89 0.45
CA ALA A 10 -5.98 -5.79 -0.42
C ALA A 10 -7.13 -6.19 -1.35
N LYS A 11 -7.14 -7.44 -1.82
CA LYS A 11 -8.19 -7.98 -2.69
C LYS A 11 -9.51 -8.22 -1.95
N SER A 12 -9.46 -8.68 -0.70
CA SER A 12 -10.66 -8.96 0.12
C SER A 12 -11.25 -7.73 0.82
N GLU A 13 -10.48 -6.65 0.95
CA GLU A 13 -10.90 -5.46 1.68
C GLU A 13 -11.95 -4.65 0.91
N LYS A 14 -13.08 -4.37 1.58
CA LYS A 14 -14.21 -3.61 1.02
C LYS A 14 -13.95 -2.10 1.07
N SER A 15 -13.20 -1.63 2.07
CA SER A 15 -12.88 -0.22 2.21
C SER A 15 -11.77 0.19 1.25
N ALA A 16 -12.09 1.06 0.28
CA ALA A 16 -11.12 1.59 -0.67
C ALA A 16 -9.89 2.22 0.01
N ARG A 17 -10.09 2.91 1.15
CA ARG A 17 -8.99 3.54 1.91
C ARG A 17 -8.06 2.52 2.53
N LYS A 18 -8.60 1.46 3.15
CA LYS A 18 -7.77 0.38 3.73
C LYS A 18 -7.06 -0.42 2.64
N ARG A 19 -7.75 -0.71 1.54
CA ARG A 19 -7.16 -1.37 0.37
C ARG A 19 -5.96 -0.59 -0.16
N MET A 20 -6.06 0.73 -0.31
CA MET A 20 -4.91 1.55 -0.71
C MET A 20 -3.73 1.44 0.25
N ARG A 21 -3.98 1.42 1.57
CA ARG A 21 -2.90 1.26 2.56
C ARG A 21 -2.25 -0.11 2.48
N TYR A 22 -3.01 -1.18 2.27
CA TYR A 22 -2.43 -2.51 2.05
C TYR A 22 -1.59 -2.58 0.77
N LEU A 23 -2.02 -1.92 -0.30
CA LEU A 23 -1.21 -1.81 -1.53
C LEU A 23 0.06 -0.99 -1.31
N ALA A 24 -0.01 0.10 -0.54
CA ALA A 24 1.18 0.87 -0.18
C ALA A 24 2.18 0.01 0.62
N LEU A 25 1.69 -0.75 1.61
CA LEU A 25 2.50 -1.69 2.39
C LEU A 25 3.12 -2.78 1.51
N LEU A 26 2.37 -3.33 0.55
CA LEU A 26 2.89 -4.31 -0.40
C LEU A 26 4.08 -3.73 -1.18
N HIS A 27 3.91 -2.53 -1.76
CA HIS A 27 5.00 -1.88 -2.50
C HIS A 27 6.20 -1.50 -1.62
N PHE A 28 5.98 -1.19 -0.33
CA PHE A 28 7.08 -1.02 0.62
C PHE A 28 7.87 -2.32 0.83
N THR A 29 7.18 -3.47 0.96
CA THR A 29 7.87 -4.77 1.08
C THR A 29 8.64 -5.17 -0.17
N GLU A 30 8.24 -4.65 -1.33
CA GLU A 30 8.94 -4.79 -2.62
C GLU A 30 10.13 -3.82 -2.77
N GLY A 31 10.35 -2.90 -1.82
CA GLY A 31 11.48 -1.97 -1.82
C GLY A 31 11.25 -0.66 -2.57
N HIS A 32 10.00 -0.33 -2.94
CA HIS A 32 9.71 0.92 -3.63
C HIS A 32 9.85 2.14 -2.71
N SER A 33 10.32 3.25 -3.29
CA SER A 33 10.39 4.53 -2.56
C SER A 33 8.99 5.12 -2.34
N ARG A 34 8.83 5.95 -1.30
CA ARG A 34 7.57 6.64 -0.99
C ARG A 34 7.04 7.46 -2.17
N THR A 35 7.94 8.08 -2.93
CA THR A 35 7.59 8.83 -4.14
C THR A 35 7.06 7.92 -5.24
N ALA A 36 7.70 6.76 -5.47
CA ALA A 36 7.24 5.78 -6.45
C ALA A 36 5.85 5.24 -6.07
N ILE A 37 5.63 4.91 -4.79
CA ILE A 37 4.35 4.40 -4.29
C ILE A 37 3.23 5.43 -4.47
N ALA A 38 3.50 6.71 -4.16
CA ALA A 38 2.54 7.79 -4.35
C ALA A 38 2.10 7.89 -5.83
N ASN A 39 3.05 7.80 -6.76
CA ASN A 39 2.78 7.82 -8.19
C ASN A 39 1.99 6.57 -8.64
N MET A 40 2.38 5.37 -8.18
CA MET A 40 1.71 4.11 -8.50
C MET A 40 0.24 4.10 -8.04
N LEU A 41 -0.02 4.59 -6.84
CA LEU A 41 -1.36 4.62 -6.24
C LEU A 41 -2.16 5.88 -6.60
N LYS A 42 -1.57 6.81 -7.36
CA LYS A 42 -2.18 8.11 -7.75
C LYS A 42 -2.67 8.90 -6.53
N VAL A 43 -1.87 8.93 -5.47
CA VAL A 43 -2.15 9.68 -4.24
C VAL A 43 -1.04 10.69 -3.96
N SER A 44 -1.31 11.64 -3.06
CA SER A 44 -0.26 12.56 -2.61
C SER A 44 0.84 11.82 -1.86
N ARG A 45 2.08 12.26 -2.03
CA ARG A 45 3.23 11.75 -1.26
C ARG A 45 3.05 11.97 0.25
N THR A 46 2.34 13.03 0.66
CA THR A 46 1.97 13.28 2.06
C THR A 46 1.10 12.16 2.62
N SER A 47 0.11 11.68 1.86
CA SER A 47 -0.73 10.55 2.28
C SER A 47 0.10 9.28 2.52
N VAL A 48 1.04 8.98 1.63
CA VAL A 48 1.96 7.83 1.78
C VAL A 48 2.89 8.01 2.98
N ASN A 49 3.33 9.23 3.29
CA ASN A 49 4.17 9.49 4.47
C ASN A 49 3.39 9.32 5.80
N THR A 50 2.09 9.55 5.81
CA THR A 50 1.24 9.39 6.99
C THR A 50 0.90 7.92 7.29
N TRP A 51 0.97 7.04 6.28
CA TRP A 51 0.63 5.61 6.42
C TRP A 51 1.86 4.76 6.78
#